data_AF-A0A849GVE4-F1
#
_entry.id   AF-A0A849GVE4-F1
#
_cell.length_a   1.000
_cell.length_b   1.000
_cell.length_c   1.000
_cell.angle_alpha   90.00
_cell.angle_beta   90.00
_cell.angle_gamma   90.00
#
_symmetry.space_group_name_H-M   'P 1'
#
loop_
_entity.id
_entity.type
_entity.pdbx_description
1 polymer ?
#
loop_
_entity_poly.entity_id
_entity_poly.type
_entity_poly.pdbx_seq_one_letter_code
_entity_poly.pdbx_strand_id
1 'polypeptide(L)'
;MLENTDALLSLAEIAAAFAGFAALVSVIGRRRDQPGEAAHDILRLRLIISSGVVGVAAALIPVGLAGYGLAPDLVWRLSSLIFLVLGYGIIFSFVNAYKPVQGDFPPDRLAVILTTSIEVLEQGSLLVVLLGIPIGNPAALYVTALIGNICQAGFIFVRFVASAFRHGEEQAGD
;
A
#
# COMPACT_ATOMS: atom_id res chain seq x y z
N MET A 1 20.15 14.64 11.54
CA MET A 1 19.87 13.41 10.77
C MET A 1 18.86 12.60 11.58
N LEU A 2 17.79 12.07 10.97
CA LEU A 2 16.80 11.30 11.71
C LEU A 2 17.43 9.95 12.09
N GLU A 3 17.28 9.53 13.35
CA GLU A 3 17.80 8.24 13.84
C GLU A 3 17.24 7.04 13.04
N ASN A 4 16.07 7.22 12.42
CA ASN A 4 15.38 6.18 11.65
C ASN A 4 15.61 6.26 10.13
N THR A 5 16.58 7.05 9.65
CA THR A 5 16.78 7.27 8.20
C THR A 5 17.07 5.96 7.46
N ASP A 6 17.97 5.13 7.98
CA ASP A 6 18.34 3.86 7.35
C ASP A 6 17.15 2.91 7.28
N ALA A 7 16.36 2.83 8.35
CA ALA A 7 15.14 2.03 8.38
C ALA A 7 14.11 2.51 7.34
N LEU A 8 13.92 3.82 7.20
CA LEU A 8 13.02 4.40 6.20
C LEU A 8 13.51 4.08 4.77
N LEU A 9 14.81 4.18 4.50
CA LEU A 9 15.36 3.83 3.19
C LEU A 9 15.18 2.34 2.87
N SER A 10 15.44 1.44 3.84
CA SER A 10 15.18 0.02 3.66
C SER A 10 13.70 -0.29 3.42
N LEU A 11 12.78 0.39 4.12
CA LEU A 11 11.34 0.24 3.87
C LEU A 11 10.94 0.76 2.48
N ALA A 12 11.56 1.86 2.01
CA ALA A 12 11.37 2.36 0.66
C ALA A 12 11.83 1.33 -0.39
N GLU A 13 13.00 0.72 -0.20
CA GLU A 13 13.51 -0.33 -1.09
C GLU A 13 12.57 -1.53 -1.16
N ILE A 14 12.06 -1.99 -0.01
CA ILE A 14 11.09 -3.10 0.06
C ILE A 14 9.80 -2.73 -0.69
N ALA A 15 9.25 -1.54 -0.46
CA ALA A 15 8.04 -1.08 -1.13
C ALA A 15 8.24 -0.96 -2.65
N ALA A 16 9.38 -0.45 -3.09
CA ALA A 16 9.76 -0.36 -4.50
C ALA A 16 9.89 -1.75 -5.14
N ALA A 17 10.49 -2.71 -4.43
CA ALA A 17 10.60 -4.09 -4.87
C ALA A 17 9.21 -4.74 -5.07
N PHE A 18 8.29 -4.58 -4.11
CA PHE A 18 6.92 -5.08 -4.26
C PHE A 18 6.20 -4.48 -5.47
N ALA A 19 6.31 -3.16 -5.68
CA ALA A 19 5.73 -2.50 -6.85
C ALA A 19 6.33 -3.02 -8.17
N GLY A 20 7.66 -3.18 -8.21
CA GLY A 20 8.38 -3.70 -9.38
C GLY A 20 7.99 -5.15 -9.71
N PHE A 21 7.95 -6.03 -8.71
CA PHE A 21 7.53 -7.42 -8.92
C PHE A 21 6.07 -7.52 -9.34
N ALA A 22 5.17 -6.72 -8.76
CA ALA A 22 3.77 -6.67 -9.18
C ALA A 22 3.63 -6.30 -10.66
N ALA A 23 4.38 -5.29 -11.11
CA ALA A 23 4.43 -4.89 -12.52
C ALA A 23 4.92 -6.03 -13.43
N LEU A 24 5.97 -6.76 -13.03
CA LEU A 24 6.45 -7.92 -13.79
C LEU A 24 5.43 -9.05 -13.86
N VAL A 25 4.80 -9.42 -12.73
CA VAL A 25 3.76 -10.45 -12.68
C VAL A 25 2.58 -10.08 -13.58
N SER A 26 2.20 -8.80 -13.64
CA SER A 26 1.15 -8.35 -14.57
C SER A 26 1.50 -8.60 -16.03
N VAL A 27 2.73 -8.31 -16.45
CA VAL A 27 3.14 -8.52 -17.84
C VAL A 27 3.08 -10.01 -18.19
N ILE A 28 3.44 -10.88 -17.26
CA ILE A 28 3.40 -12.34 -17.44
C ILE A 28 1.95 -12.86 -17.45
N GLY A 29 1.10 -12.34 -16.56
CA GLY A 29 -0.29 -12.76 -16.40
C GLY A 29 -1.23 -12.28 -17.53
N ARG A 30 -0.84 -11.28 -18.31
CA ARG A 30 -1.65 -10.65 -19.37
C ARG A 30 -2.05 -11.58 -20.54
N ARG A 31 -1.62 -12.85 -20.53
CA ARG A 31 -1.73 -13.77 -21.67
C ARG A 31 -3.02 -14.61 -21.74
N ARG A 32 -4.01 -14.45 -20.84
CA ARG A 32 -5.15 -15.38 -20.76
C ARG A 32 -6.49 -14.65 -20.61
N ASP A 33 -7.29 -14.69 -21.68
CA ASP A 33 -8.55 -13.98 -21.89
C ASP A 33 -9.74 -14.63 -21.15
N GLN A 34 -10.17 -14.01 -20.05
CA GLN A 34 -11.59 -13.93 -19.68
C GLN A 34 -11.92 -12.47 -19.30
N PRO A 35 -12.87 -11.80 -19.99
CA PRO A 35 -13.06 -10.35 -19.90
C PRO A 35 -13.52 -9.83 -18.51
N GLY A 36 -14.15 -10.67 -17.68
CA GLY A 36 -14.55 -10.32 -16.31
C GLY A 36 -13.40 -10.41 -15.28
N GLU A 37 -12.53 -11.41 -15.41
CA GLU A 37 -11.37 -11.59 -14.51
C GLU A 37 -10.23 -10.62 -14.82
N ALA A 38 -10.04 -10.27 -16.09
CA ALA A 38 -9.00 -9.32 -16.50
C ALA A 38 -9.17 -7.93 -15.86
N ALA A 39 -10.41 -7.44 -15.71
CA ALA A 39 -10.67 -6.15 -15.05
C ALA A 39 -10.28 -6.16 -13.57
N HIS A 40 -10.50 -7.28 -12.88
CA HIS A 40 -10.16 -7.45 -11.47
C HIS A 40 -8.65 -7.55 -11.23
N ASP A 41 -7.95 -8.30 -12.08
CA ASP A 41 -6.50 -8.41 -12.02
C ASP A 41 -5.82 -7.06 -12.31
N ILE A 42 -6.38 -6.25 -13.22
CA ILE A 42 -5.93 -4.88 -13.46
C ILE A 42 -6.18 -3.99 -12.24
N LEU A 43 -7.35 -4.08 -11.59
CA LEU A 43 -7.67 -3.31 -10.39
C LEU A 43 -6.74 -3.69 -9.21
N ARG A 44 -6.52 -4.99 -8.98
CA ARG A 44 -5.58 -5.50 -7.97
C ARG A 44 -4.15 -5.06 -8.25
N LEU A 45 -3.70 -5.20 -9.49
CA LEU A 45 -2.39 -4.73 -9.91
C LEU A 45 -2.21 -3.24 -9.66
N ARG A 46 -3.20 -2.43 -10.09
CA ARG A 46 -3.17 -0.98 -9.89
C ARG A 46 -3.09 -0.64 -8.42
N LEU A 47 -3.81 -1.37 -7.56
CA LEU A 47 -3.78 -1.19 -6.11
C LEU A 47 -2.41 -1.54 -5.51
N ILE A 48 -1.78 -2.65 -5.93
CA ILE A 48 -0.45 -3.04 -5.45
C ILE A 48 0.62 -2.04 -5.88
N ILE A 49 0.62 -1.65 -7.16
CA ILE A 49 1.59 -0.66 -7.67
C ILE A 49 1.38 0.68 -6.97
N SER A 50 0.13 1.12 -6.83
CA SER A 50 -0.18 2.41 -6.22
C SER A 50 0.17 2.43 -4.73
N SER A 51 -0.15 1.36 -3.97
CA SER A 51 0.23 1.25 -2.55
C SER A 51 1.75 1.18 -2.38
N GLY A 52 2.45 0.37 -3.19
CA GLY A 52 3.91 0.32 -3.15
C GLY A 52 4.57 1.68 -3.45
N VAL A 53 4.10 2.40 -4.47
CA VAL A 53 4.60 3.76 -4.78
C VAL A 53 4.32 4.75 -3.65
N VAL A 54 3.14 4.67 -3.03
CA VAL A 54 2.82 5.50 -1.85
C VAL A 54 3.72 5.15 -0.67
N GLY A 55 3.99 3.86 -0.42
CA GLY A 55 4.94 3.42 0.61
C GLY A 55 6.35 3.98 0.38
N VAL A 56 6.84 3.94 -0.86
CA VAL A 56 8.13 4.56 -1.24
C VAL A 56 8.10 6.06 -0.96
N ALA A 57 7.08 6.77 -1.44
CA ALA A 57 6.96 8.21 -1.24
C ALA A 57 6.90 8.55 0.26
N ALA A 58 6.06 7.85 1.03
CA ALA A 58 5.92 8.02 2.47
C ALA A 58 7.24 7.75 3.21
N ALA A 59 8.04 6.79 2.79
CA ALA A 59 9.34 6.54 3.38
C ALA A 59 10.35 7.68 3.10
N LEU A 60 10.33 8.24 1.88
CA LEU A 60 11.28 9.26 1.43
C LEU A 60 10.94 10.69 1.87
N ILE A 61 9.65 11.03 2.04
CA ILE A 61 9.20 12.36 2.46
C ILE A 61 9.88 12.85 3.76
N PRO A 62 9.88 12.11 4.88
CA PRO A 62 10.53 12.58 6.11
C PRO A 62 12.05 12.75 5.94
N VAL A 63 12.70 11.91 5.13
CA VAL A 63 14.12 12.01 4.81
C VAL A 63 14.42 13.29 4.03
N GLY A 64 13.61 13.58 3.00
CA GLY A 64 13.72 14.81 2.22
C GLY A 64 13.43 16.07 3.06
N LEU A 65 12.38 16.05 3.87
CA LEU A 65 12.00 17.17 4.74
C LEU A 65 13.05 17.45 5.83
N ALA A 66 13.69 16.41 6.38
CA ALA A 66 14.77 16.56 7.35
C ALA A 66 15.99 17.30 6.76
N GLY A 67 16.20 17.24 5.44
CA GLY A 67 17.27 17.97 4.74
C GLY A 67 17.10 19.50 4.78
N TYR A 68 15.89 20.01 5.03
CA TYR A 68 15.61 21.44 5.12
C TYR A 68 15.89 22.05 6.50
N GLY A 69 16.32 21.25 7.49
CA GLY A 69 16.61 21.74 8.84
C GLY A 69 15.37 22.13 9.65
N LEU A 70 14.20 21.59 9.30
CA LEU A 70 12.94 21.80 10.04
C LEU A 70 12.98 21.16 11.43
N ALA A 71 12.16 21.67 12.34
CA ALA A 71 11.97 21.05 13.65
C ALA A 71 11.48 19.59 13.50
N PRO A 72 12.01 18.62 14.27
CA PRO A 72 11.66 17.20 14.14
C PRO A 72 10.15 16.93 14.20
N ASP A 73 9.45 17.58 15.12
CA ASP A 73 7.99 17.43 15.26
C ASP A 73 7.24 17.88 14.00
N LEU A 74 7.72 18.94 13.35
CA LEU A 74 7.11 19.46 12.13
C LEU A 74 7.35 18.52 10.95
N VAL A 75 8.53 17.91 10.85
CA VAL A 75 8.84 16.90 9.83
C VAL A 75 7.86 15.73 9.94
N TRP A 76 7.66 15.19 11.14
CA TRP A 76 6.75 14.05 11.34
C TRP A 76 5.28 14.41 11.07
N ARG A 77 4.82 15.59 11.49
CA ARG A 77 3.46 16.06 11.23
C ARG A 77 3.19 16.27 9.74
N LEU A 78 4.10 16.95 9.04
CA LEU A 78 3.96 17.17 7.60
C LEU A 78 4.03 15.86 6.81
N SER A 79 4.94 14.96 7.19
CA SER A 79 5.05 13.64 6.58
C SER A 79 3.76 12.84 6.79
N SER A 80 3.20 12.85 8.00
CA SER A 80 1.94 12.16 8.31
C SER A 80 0.76 12.74 7.54
N LEU A 81 0.70 14.07 7.40
CA LEU A 81 -0.32 14.74 6.59
C LEU A 81 -0.24 14.30 5.13
N ILE A 82 0.96 14.34 4.54
CA ILE A 82 1.16 13.96 3.13
C ILE A 82 0.82 12.48 2.94
N PHE A 83 1.25 11.62 3.86
CA PHE A 83 0.93 10.19 3.81
C PHE A 83 -0.57 9.95 3.88
N LEU A 84 -1.30 10.58 4.82
CA LEU A 84 -2.76 10.51 4.88
C LEU A 84 -3.42 10.95 3.57
N VAL A 85 -2.99 12.08 3.00
CA VAL A 85 -3.53 12.60 1.73
C VAL A 85 -3.32 11.60 0.59
N LEU A 86 -2.12 11.01 0.49
CA LEU A 86 -1.83 9.99 -0.51
C LEU A 86 -2.67 8.73 -0.30
N GLY A 87 -2.76 8.23 0.95
CA GLY A 87 -3.57 7.06 1.31
C GLY A 87 -5.04 7.25 0.95
N TYR A 88 -5.66 8.35 1.40
CA TYR A 88 -7.05 8.67 1.03
C TYR A 88 -7.23 8.85 -0.48
N GLY A 89 -6.24 9.42 -1.18
CA GLY A 89 -6.25 9.53 -2.64
C GLY A 89 -6.34 8.16 -3.33
N ILE A 90 -5.59 7.17 -2.84
CA ILE A 90 -5.65 5.79 -3.35
C ILE A 90 -6.99 5.14 -3.03
N ILE A 91 -7.48 5.26 -1.79
CA ILE A 91 -8.78 4.69 -1.39
C ILE A 91 -9.89 5.27 -2.25
N PHE A 92 -9.93 6.60 -2.43
CA PHE A 92 -10.94 7.26 -3.25
C PHE A 92 -10.86 6.83 -4.71
N SER A 93 -9.65 6.78 -5.28
CA SER A 93 -9.40 6.30 -6.64
C SER A 93 -9.87 4.85 -6.81
N PHE A 94 -9.62 4.00 -5.82
CA PHE A 94 -10.02 2.60 -5.83
C PHE A 94 -11.53 2.43 -5.71
N VAL A 95 -12.17 3.06 -4.73
CA VAL A 95 -13.63 3.03 -4.55
C VAL A 95 -14.33 3.50 -5.82
N ASN A 96 -13.84 4.59 -6.43
CA ASN A 96 -14.43 5.10 -7.68
C ASN A 96 -14.24 4.13 -8.86
N ALA A 97 -13.10 3.44 -8.94
CA ALA A 97 -12.84 2.43 -9.97
C ALA A 97 -13.60 1.11 -9.73
N TYR A 98 -13.98 0.80 -8.48
CA TYR A 98 -14.69 -0.43 -8.10
C TYR A 98 -16.22 -0.32 -8.19
N LYS A 99 -16.78 0.89 -8.05
CA LYS A 99 -18.23 1.17 -8.21
C LYS A 99 -18.88 0.53 -9.46
N PRO A 100 -18.30 0.61 -10.68
CA PRO A 100 -18.93 0.07 -11.88
C PRO A 100 -18.96 -1.46 -11.96
N VAL A 101 -18.20 -2.17 -11.12
CA VAL A 101 -18.10 -3.65 -11.09
C VAL A 101 -18.67 -4.24 -9.79
N GLN A 102 -19.38 -3.41 -9.01
CA GLN A 102 -19.90 -3.74 -7.69
C GLN A 102 -21.19 -4.58 -7.81
N GLY A 103 -21.04 -5.87 -8.11
CA GLY A 103 -22.19 -6.79 -8.25
C GLY A 103 -21.83 -8.18 -8.80
N ASP A 104 -20.70 -8.32 -9.48
CA ASP A 104 -20.39 -9.54 -10.21
C ASP A 104 -19.79 -10.66 -9.34
N PHE A 105 -19.30 -10.37 -8.12
CA PHE A 105 -18.59 -11.37 -7.30
C PHE A 105 -18.72 -11.16 -5.78
N PRO A 106 -18.76 -12.23 -4.97
CA PRO A 106 -18.72 -12.13 -3.51
C PRO A 106 -17.36 -11.62 -3.02
N PRO A 107 -17.33 -10.57 -2.16
CA PRO A 107 -16.09 -10.08 -1.60
C PRO A 107 -15.49 -11.13 -0.65
N ASP A 108 -14.18 -11.37 -0.76
CA ASP A 108 -13.51 -12.18 0.24
C ASP A 108 -13.47 -11.42 1.58
N ARG A 109 -14.32 -11.88 2.50
CA ARG A 109 -14.51 -11.27 3.81
C ARG A 109 -13.21 -11.26 4.63
N LEU A 110 -12.38 -12.31 4.54
CA LEU A 110 -11.14 -12.35 5.32
C LEU A 110 -10.14 -11.30 4.83
N ALA A 111 -9.97 -11.16 3.51
CA ALA A 111 -9.14 -10.12 2.95
C ALA A 111 -9.63 -8.71 3.32
N VAL A 112 -10.94 -8.47 3.19
CA VAL A 112 -11.53 -7.16 3.52
C VAL A 112 -11.36 -6.84 5.00
N ILE A 113 -11.64 -7.78 5.90
CA ILE A 113 -11.50 -7.56 7.35
C ILE A 113 -10.05 -7.28 7.72
N LEU A 114 -9.11 -8.09 7.24
CA LEU A 114 -7.69 -7.93 7.58
C LEU A 114 -7.13 -6.60 7.06
N THR A 115 -7.32 -6.30 5.78
CA THR A 115 -6.87 -5.05 5.14
C THR A 115 -7.52 -3.84 5.82
N THR A 116 -8.83 -3.86 6.08
CA THR A 116 -9.51 -2.74 6.75
C THR A 116 -9.00 -2.54 8.18
N SER A 117 -8.68 -3.61 8.89
CA SER A 117 -8.14 -3.51 10.26
C SER A 117 -6.75 -2.87 10.29
N ILE A 118 -5.88 -3.25 9.34
CA ILE A 118 -4.55 -2.65 9.18
C ILE A 118 -4.68 -1.18 8.77
N GLU A 119 -5.57 -0.88 7.83
CA GLU A 119 -5.84 0.49 7.37
C GLU A 119 -6.31 1.41 8.50
N VAL A 120 -7.22 0.94 9.36
CA VAL A 120 -7.68 1.72 10.53
C VAL A 120 -6.53 1.98 11.51
N LEU A 121 -5.64 1.00 11.72
CA LEU A 121 -4.46 1.16 12.56
C LEU A 121 -3.46 2.16 11.95
N GLU A 122 -3.23 2.10 10.64
CA GLU A 122 -2.39 3.03 9.89
C GLU A 122 -2.91 4.46 10.05
N GLN A 123 -4.18 4.68 9.73
CA GLN A 123 -4.82 5.99 9.81
C GLN A 123 -4.84 6.53 11.24
N GLY A 124 -5.14 5.69 12.23
CA GLY A 124 -5.10 6.06 13.64
C GLY A 124 -3.72 6.53 14.07
N SER A 125 -2.68 5.80 13.68
CA SER A 125 -1.29 6.15 14.01
C SER A 125 -0.87 7.49 13.39
N LEU A 126 -1.19 7.71 12.11
CA LEU A 126 -0.88 8.96 11.42
C LEU A 126 -1.67 10.15 11.98
N LEU A 127 -2.94 9.96 12.35
CA LEU A 127 -3.77 11.01 12.96
C LEU A 127 -3.24 11.43 14.33
N VAL A 128 -2.77 10.47 15.14
CA VAL A 128 -2.15 10.77 16.44
C VAL A 128 -0.92 11.66 16.26
N VAL A 129 -0.05 11.33 15.30
CA VAL A 129 1.14 12.13 14.97
C VAL A 129 0.75 13.52 14.46
N LEU A 130 -0.20 13.58 13.52
CA LEU A 130 -0.66 14.83 12.90
C LEU A 130 -1.26 15.80 13.92
N LEU A 131 -2.12 15.30 14.80
CA LEU A 131 -2.77 16.09 15.86
C LEU A 131 -1.81 16.45 17.00
N GLY A 132 -0.61 15.86 17.02
CA GLY A 132 0.38 16.11 18.06
C GLY A 132 -0.06 15.59 19.42
N ILE A 133 -0.89 14.54 19.45
CA ILE A 133 -1.31 13.91 20.70
C ILE A 133 -0.08 13.22 21.30
N PRO A 134 0.24 13.44 22.60
CA PRO A 134 1.47 12.94 23.22
C PRO A 134 1.37 11.44 23.58
N ILE A 135 1.04 10.61 22.60
CA ILE A 135 0.99 9.14 22.72
C ILE A 135 2.24 8.59 22.03
N GLY A 136 3.20 8.11 22.84
CA GLY A 136 4.41 7.47 22.34
C GLY A 136 5.33 8.38 21.52
N ASN A 137 6.18 7.76 20.70
CA ASN A 137 7.15 8.46 19.85
C ASN A 137 6.56 8.69 18.45
N PRO A 138 6.53 9.95 17.93
CA PRO A 138 5.97 10.25 16.62
C PRO A 138 6.58 9.46 15.47
N ALA A 139 7.90 9.23 15.52
CA ALA A 139 8.61 8.45 14.51
C ALA A 139 8.19 6.97 14.54
N ALA A 140 8.00 6.40 15.74
CA ALA A 140 7.57 5.01 15.89
C ALA A 140 6.13 4.79 15.36
N LEU A 141 5.22 5.74 15.62
CA LEU A 141 3.87 5.71 15.07
C LEU A 141 3.86 5.82 13.54
N TYR A 142 4.69 6.72 13.00
CA TYR A 142 4.85 6.87 11.56
C TYR A 142 5.39 5.60 10.89
N VAL A 143 6.45 5.02 11.46
CA VAL A 143 7.04 3.77 10.95
C VAL A 143 6.05 2.61 11.07
N THR A 144 5.25 2.56 12.13
CA THR A 144 4.21 1.54 12.30
C THR A 144 3.16 1.63 11.19
N ALA A 145 2.70 2.85 10.87
CA ALA A 145 1.81 3.10 9.74
C ALA A 145 2.43 2.65 8.41
N LEU A 146 3.70 2.98 8.18
CA LEU A 146 4.43 2.59 6.97
C LEU A 146 4.59 1.07 6.83
N ILE A 147 4.91 0.37 7.92
CA ILE A 147 4.99 -1.09 7.95
C ILE A 147 3.61 -1.69 7.64
N GLY A 148 2.54 -1.16 8.26
CA GLY A 148 1.17 -1.59 7.98
C GLY A 148 0.84 -1.49 6.49
N ASN A 149 1.16 -0.36 5.86
CA ASN A 149 0.97 -0.13 4.44
C ASN A 149 1.72 -1.15 3.57
N ILE A 150 2.99 -1.43 3.88
CA ILE A 150 3.81 -2.43 3.17
C ILE A 150 3.26 -3.84 3.36
N CYS A 151 2.87 -4.21 4.58
CA CYS A 151 2.24 -5.50 4.87
C CYS A 151 0.94 -5.67 4.08
N GLN A 152 0.13 -4.62 3.98
CA GLN A 152 -1.09 -4.61 3.17
C GLN A 152 -0.77 -4.81 1.68
N ALA A 153 0.21 -4.10 1.13
CA ALA A 153 0.65 -4.28 -0.25
C ALA A 153 1.15 -5.72 -0.51
N GLY A 154 1.94 -6.27 0.42
CA GLY A 154 2.45 -7.65 0.36
C GLY A 154 1.33 -8.70 0.43
N PHE A 155 0.35 -8.51 1.32
CA PHE A 155 -0.81 -9.41 1.41
C PHE A 155 -1.63 -9.42 0.12
N ILE A 156 -1.91 -8.24 -0.45
CA ILE A 156 -2.62 -8.12 -1.72
C ILE A 156 -1.80 -8.77 -2.84
N PHE A 157 -0.48 -8.59 -2.85
CA PHE A 157 0.43 -9.19 -3.82
C PHE A 157 0.42 -10.73 -3.77
N VAL A 158 0.55 -11.35 -2.60
CA VAL A 158 0.51 -12.82 -2.47
C VAL A 158 -0.79 -13.39 -3.05
N ARG A 159 -1.92 -12.72 -2.78
CA ARG A 159 -3.23 -13.14 -3.30
C ARG A 159 -3.36 -12.94 -4.79
N PHE A 160 -2.82 -11.85 -5.32
CA PHE A 160 -2.77 -11.59 -6.75
C PHE A 160 -1.94 -12.67 -7.47
N VAL A 161 -0.78 -13.02 -6.93
CA VAL A 161 0.10 -14.07 -7.46
C VAL A 161 -0.57 -15.45 -7.39
N ALA A 162 -1.18 -15.81 -6.26
CA ALA A 162 -1.90 -17.08 -6.11
C ALA A 162 -3.07 -17.19 -7.11
N SER A 163 -3.78 -16.09 -7.35
CA SER A 163 -4.81 -16.00 -8.39
C SER A 163 -4.21 -16.24 -9.77
N ALA A 164 -3.10 -15.57 -10.12
CA ALA A 164 -2.47 -15.73 -11.43
C ALA A 164 -1.98 -17.18 -11.70
N PHE A 165 -1.50 -17.89 -10.68
CA PHE A 165 -0.98 -19.26 -10.84
C PHE A 165 -2.05 -20.35 -10.83
N ARG A 166 -3.13 -20.23 -10.04
CA ARG A 166 -4.20 -21.25 -9.98
C ARG A 166 -4.83 -21.54 -11.35
N HIS A 167 -5.00 -20.51 -12.17
CA HIS A 167 -5.54 -20.65 -13.54
C HIS A 167 -4.53 -21.26 -14.54
N GLY A 168 -3.26 -21.36 -14.15
CA GLY A 168 -2.23 -22.03 -14.96
C GLY A 168 -2.31 -23.55 -14.89
N GLU A 169 -2.74 -24.12 -13.76
CA GLU A 169 -2.84 -25.57 -13.55
C GLU A 169 -4.12 -26.15 -14.18
N GLU A 170 -5.24 -25.43 -14.15
CA GLU A 170 -6.50 -25.85 -14.77
C GLU A 170 -6.41 -25.97 -16.30
N GLN A 171 -5.46 -25.28 -16.96
CA GLN A 171 -5.23 -25.36 -18.41
C GLN A 171 -4.17 -26.38 -18.82
N ALA A 172 -3.41 -26.95 -17.88
CA ALA A 172 -2.39 -27.96 -18.18
C ALA A 172 -2.94 -29.40 -18.10
N GLY A 173 -4.21 -29.56 -17.75
CA GLY A 173 -4.91 -30.83 -17.58
C GLY A 173 -5.84 -31.24 -18.73
N ASP A 174 -5.83 -30.50 -19.85
CA ASP A 174 -6.58 -30.79 -21.09
C ASP A 174 -5.60 -31.02 -22.26
#